data_AF-A0A377ZX98-F1
#
_entry.id   AF-A0A377ZX98-F1
#
_cell.length_a   1.000
_cell.length_b   1.000
_cell.length_c   1.000
_cell.angle_alpha   90.00
_cell.angle_beta   90.00
_cell.angle_gamma   90.00
#
_symmetry.space_group_name_H-M   'P 1'
#
loop_
_entity.id
_entity.type
_entity.pdbx_description
1 polymer ?
#
loop_
_entity_poly.entity_id
_entity_poly.type
_entity_poly.pdbx_seq_one_letter_code
_entity_poly.pdbx_strand_id
1 'polypeptide(L)'
;MKALGAQHSLRDVKALGIAGQMHGATLLDKSLQVLRPAILWNDGRCAEECQLLEDKVSASRQITGNLMMPGFTAPKLLWVQRHEAAVFSQVDKVLLPKDYLRLRMTGELASDMSDAAGTMWLDVARRDWSDEMLAACDLSRDAMPALFEGSDVTGQLRPEVAQAWNMPPALVVGGGGDNAAGAVGVGMADAGQAMLSLGTSGVYFAVSEGFLSKPESAVHSFCHACRAAGI
;
A
#
# COMPACT_ATOMS: atom_id res chain seq x y z
N MET A 1 -19.65 6.78 -6.02
CA MET A 1 -19.87 8.24 -5.92
C MET A 1 -21.22 8.70 -6.47
N LYS A 2 -21.60 8.47 -7.74
CA LYS A 2 -22.91 8.92 -8.28
C LYS A 2 -24.13 8.49 -7.44
N ALA A 3 -24.17 7.23 -7.00
CA ALA A 3 -25.22 6.73 -6.12
C ALA A 3 -25.26 7.44 -4.76
N LEU A 4 -24.10 7.71 -4.15
CA LEU A 4 -24.00 8.48 -2.91
C LEU A 4 -24.48 9.94 -3.12
N GLY A 5 -24.10 10.55 -4.25
CA GLY A 5 -24.54 11.88 -4.65
C GLY A 5 -26.04 12.01 -4.92
N ALA A 6 -26.72 10.90 -5.22
CA ALA A 6 -28.17 10.85 -5.34
C ALA A 6 -28.87 10.81 -3.97
N GLN A 7 -28.19 10.32 -2.93
CA GLN A 7 -28.71 10.29 -1.55
C GLN A 7 -28.42 11.59 -0.80
N HIS A 8 -27.25 12.18 -1.00
CA HIS A 8 -26.85 13.43 -0.36
C HIS A 8 -25.94 14.25 -1.27
N SER A 9 -26.09 15.59 -1.21
CA SER A 9 -25.21 16.49 -1.97
C SER A 9 -23.76 16.32 -1.52
N LEU A 10 -22.84 16.22 -2.49
CA LEU A 10 -21.41 16.11 -2.23
C LEU A 10 -20.67 17.45 -2.40
N ARG A 11 -21.41 18.54 -2.59
CA ARG A 11 -20.84 19.87 -2.87
C ARG A 11 -20.10 20.49 -1.70
N ASP A 12 -20.41 20.07 -0.48
CA ASP A 12 -19.79 20.60 0.73
C ASP A 12 -18.57 19.79 1.19
N VAL A 13 -18.25 18.68 0.51
CA VAL A 13 -17.07 17.86 0.82
C VAL A 13 -15.80 18.67 0.63
N LYS A 14 -14.92 18.67 1.65
CA LYS A 14 -13.66 19.45 1.64
C LYS A 14 -12.44 18.60 1.29
N ALA A 15 -12.43 17.35 1.72
CA ALA A 15 -11.36 16.40 1.47
C ALA A 15 -11.91 14.97 1.34
N LEU A 16 -11.12 14.08 0.74
CA LEU A 16 -11.44 12.68 0.53
C LEU A 16 -10.26 11.80 0.97
N GLY A 17 -10.54 10.81 1.82
CA GLY A 17 -9.60 9.73 2.16
C GLY A 17 -9.97 8.44 1.44
N ILE A 18 -8.97 7.65 1.07
CA ILE A 18 -9.16 6.32 0.49
C ILE A 18 -8.44 5.28 1.34
N ALA A 19 -9.09 4.13 1.53
CA ALA A 19 -8.48 2.92 2.07
C ALA A 19 -8.72 1.78 1.09
N GLY A 20 -7.91 0.73 1.16
CA GLY A 20 -8.07 -0.40 0.26
C GLY A 20 -7.44 -1.67 0.79
N GLN A 21 -7.80 -2.79 0.15
CA GLN A 21 -7.16 -4.07 0.38
C GLN A 21 -5.65 -3.91 0.14
N MET A 22 -4.85 -4.43 1.07
CA MET A 22 -3.39 -4.31 1.02
C MET A 22 -2.77 -5.24 -0.03
N HIS A 23 -1.47 -5.06 -0.27
CA HIS A 23 -0.57 -6.02 -0.94
C HIS A 23 -0.82 -6.35 -2.42
N GLY A 24 -1.93 -5.89 -3.01
CA GLY A 24 -2.26 -6.16 -4.40
C GLY A 24 -1.23 -5.56 -5.37
N ALA A 25 -0.77 -6.34 -6.36
CA ALA A 25 0.20 -5.89 -7.34
C ALA A 25 -0.49 -5.42 -8.63
N THR A 26 -0.61 -4.10 -8.83
CA THR A 26 -1.07 -3.51 -10.10
C THR A 26 0.12 -3.06 -10.92
N LEU A 27 0.30 -3.65 -12.10
CA LEU A 27 1.45 -3.35 -12.97
C LEU A 27 1.03 -2.45 -14.12
N LEU A 28 1.75 -1.35 -14.30
CA LEU A 28 1.49 -0.36 -15.33
C LEU A 28 2.70 -0.18 -16.24
N ASP A 29 2.43 0.10 -17.52
CA ASP A 29 3.45 0.52 -18.48
C ASP A 29 3.75 2.02 -18.42
N LYS A 30 4.66 2.49 -19.29
CA LYS A 30 5.05 3.91 -19.41
C LYS A 30 3.90 4.85 -19.78
N SER A 31 2.82 4.32 -20.35
CA SER A 31 1.60 5.05 -20.68
C SER A 31 0.52 4.88 -19.61
N LEU A 32 0.90 4.36 -18.43
CA LEU A 32 0.05 4.07 -17.29
C LEU A 32 -1.10 3.11 -17.62
N GLN A 33 -0.91 2.24 -18.62
CA GLN A 33 -1.87 1.21 -18.98
C GLN A 33 -1.62 -0.07 -18.18
N VAL A 34 -2.72 -0.75 -17.83
CA VAL A 34 -2.66 -1.99 -17.05
C VAL A 34 -2.10 -3.11 -17.91
N LEU A 35 -0.98 -3.69 -17.46
CA LEU A 35 -0.28 -4.76 -18.18
C LEU A 35 -0.93 -6.13 -18.02
N ARG A 36 -1.55 -6.36 -16.85
CA ARG A 36 -2.18 -7.63 -16.47
C ARG A 36 -3.15 -7.44 -15.29
N PRO A 37 -4.11 -8.35 -15.06
CA PRO A 37 -5.02 -8.28 -13.91
C PRO A 37 -4.26 -8.24 -12.58
N ALA A 38 -4.63 -7.37 -11.64
CA ALA A 38 -3.89 -7.24 -10.37
C ALA A 38 -3.81 -8.58 -9.59
N ILE A 39 -2.63 -8.91 -9.06
CA ILE A 39 -2.45 -10.10 -8.20
C ILE A 39 -2.78 -9.72 -6.75
N LEU A 40 -3.91 -10.21 -6.24
CA LEU A 40 -4.47 -9.80 -4.95
C LEU A 40 -3.75 -10.42 -3.75
N TRP A 41 -4.04 -9.94 -2.54
CA TRP A 41 -3.39 -10.36 -1.29
C TRP A 41 -3.59 -11.84 -0.93
N ASN A 42 -4.68 -12.45 -1.39
CA ASN A 42 -5.00 -13.85 -1.12
C ASN A 42 -4.49 -14.81 -2.22
N ASP A 43 -3.65 -14.33 -3.11
CA ASP A 43 -3.04 -15.14 -4.17
C ASP A 43 -1.79 -15.86 -3.66
N GLY A 44 -1.72 -17.17 -3.89
CA GLY A 44 -0.65 -18.04 -3.40
C GLY A 44 0.42 -18.42 -4.44
N ARG A 45 0.41 -17.83 -5.64
CA ARG A 45 1.21 -18.33 -6.79
C ARG A 45 2.73 -18.25 -6.65
N CYS A 46 3.23 -17.44 -5.70
CA CYS A 46 4.63 -17.04 -5.61
C CYS A 46 5.34 -17.50 -4.33
N ALA A 47 4.98 -18.70 -3.83
CA ALA A 47 5.60 -19.28 -2.64
C ALA A 47 7.09 -19.59 -2.83
N GLU A 48 7.50 -20.06 -4.02
CA GLU A 48 8.91 -20.28 -4.34
C GLU A 48 9.68 -18.94 -4.31
N GLU A 49 9.11 -17.89 -4.90
CA GLU A 49 9.72 -16.56 -4.94
C GLU A 49 9.84 -15.90 -3.57
N CYS A 50 9.03 -16.28 -2.58
CA CYS A 50 9.20 -15.83 -1.21
C CYS A 50 10.54 -16.31 -0.63
N GLN A 51 10.83 -17.61 -0.75
CA GLN A 51 12.10 -18.18 -0.28
C GLN A 51 13.28 -17.58 -1.04
N LEU A 52 13.16 -17.44 -2.36
CA LEU A 52 14.22 -16.85 -3.18
C LEU A 52 14.53 -15.40 -2.76
N LEU A 53 13.53 -14.60 -2.37
CA LEU A 53 13.79 -13.24 -1.89
C LEU A 53 14.47 -13.21 -0.52
N GLU A 54 14.07 -14.08 0.42
CA GLU A 54 14.74 -14.17 1.72
C GLU A 54 16.20 -14.66 1.58
N ASP A 55 16.47 -15.56 0.63
CA ASP A 55 17.82 -16.04 0.32
C ASP A 55 18.68 -14.95 -0.35
N LYS A 56 18.07 -14.16 -1.27
CA LYS A 56 18.74 -13.05 -1.96
C LYS A 56 19.08 -11.90 -1.00
N VAL A 57 18.20 -11.62 -0.04
CA VAL A 57 18.35 -10.54 0.93
C VAL A 57 18.21 -11.12 2.34
N SER A 58 19.35 -11.54 2.90
CA SER A 58 19.41 -12.11 4.24
C SER A 58 18.93 -11.14 5.34
N ALA A 59 19.00 -9.83 5.07
CA ALA A 59 18.50 -8.77 5.93
C ALA A 59 17.00 -8.43 5.73
N SER A 60 16.28 -9.13 4.85
CA SER A 60 14.91 -8.78 4.42
C SER A 60 13.94 -8.67 5.59
N ARG A 61 14.01 -9.60 6.55
CA ARG A 61 13.15 -9.59 7.75
C ARG A 61 13.46 -8.43 8.69
N GLN A 62 14.71 -7.99 8.76
CA GLN A 62 15.14 -6.84 9.55
C GLN A 62 14.66 -5.52 8.91
N ILE A 63 14.81 -5.39 7.59
CA ILE A 63 14.40 -4.21 6.81
C ILE A 63 12.88 -4.04 6.84
N THR A 64 12.16 -5.12 6.53
CA THR A 64 10.70 -5.08 6.36
C THR A 64 9.95 -5.29 7.66
N GLY A 65 10.57 -5.88 8.68
CA GLY A 65 9.91 -6.27 9.92
C GLY A 65 9.00 -7.49 9.82
N ASN A 66 9.01 -8.20 8.69
CA ASN A 66 8.02 -9.24 8.39
C ASN A 66 8.67 -10.51 7.82
N LEU A 67 8.02 -11.65 8.06
CA LEU A 67 8.28 -12.90 7.35
C LEU A 67 7.71 -12.80 5.93
N MET A 68 8.46 -13.20 4.90
CA MET A 68 7.94 -13.12 3.53
C MET A 68 6.74 -14.06 3.32
N MET A 69 5.69 -13.56 2.68
CA MET A 69 4.48 -14.33 2.36
C MET A 69 4.03 -14.13 0.91
N PRO A 70 3.42 -15.14 0.25
CA PRO A 70 2.98 -15.04 -1.14
C PRO A 70 1.95 -13.93 -1.39
N GLY A 71 1.22 -13.55 -0.34
CA GLY A 71 0.27 -12.45 -0.40
C GLY A 71 0.91 -11.07 -0.56
N PHE A 72 2.20 -10.91 -0.24
CA PHE A 72 2.92 -9.64 -0.32
C PHE A 72 3.34 -9.29 -1.76
N THR A 73 3.61 -8.00 -1.98
CA THR A 73 3.80 -7.46 -3.34
C THR A 73 5.13 -7.89 -3.97
N ALA A 74 6.25 -7.79 -3.25
CA ALA A 74 7.57 -8.13 -3.76
C ALA A 74 7.70 -9.53 -4.41
N PRO A 75 7.29 -10.64 -3.75
CA PRO A 75 7.42 -11.97 -4.35
C PRO A 75 6.55 -12.15 -5.60
N LYS A 76 5.43 -11.41 -5.72
CA LYS A 76 4.59 -11.44 -6.93
C LYS A 76 5.32 -10.86 -8.14
N LEU A 77 6.14 -9.82 -7.96
CA LEU A 77 6.88 -9.25 -9.09
C LEU A 77 8.07 -10.11 -9.48
N LEU A 78 8.74 -10.74 -8.51
CA LEU A 78 9.73 -11.78 -8.83
C LEU A 78 9.08 -12.94 -9.61
N TRP A 79 7.84 -13.30 -9.28
CA TRP A 79 7.08 -14.29 -10.04
C TRP A 79 6.77 -13.80 -11.46
N VAL A 80 6.28 -12.57 -11.62
CA VAL A 80 6.02 -12.00 -12.97
C VAL A 80 7.31 -11.95 -13.80
N GLN A 81 8.45 -11.61 -13.19
CA GLN A 81 9.73 -11.63 -13.87
C GLN A 81 10.09 -13.02 -14.41
N ARG A 82 9.89 -14.07 -13.60
CA ARG A 82 10.28 -15.45 -13.92
C ARG A 82 9.33 -16.14 -14.89
N HIS A 83 8.03 -15.87 -14.76
CA HIS A 83 6.97 -16.62 -15.47
C HIS A 83 6.31 -15.80 -16.59
N GLU A 84 6.36 -14.48 -16.52
CA GLU A 84 5.75 -13.55 -17.48
C GLU A 84 6.76 -12.47 -17.91
N ALA A 85 7.98 -12.87 -18.27
CA ALA A 85 9.10 -11.94 -18.57
C ALA A 85 8.76 -10.84 -19.60
N ALA A 86 7.90 -11.14 -20.59
CA ALA A 86 7.42 -10.17 -21.57
C ALA A 86 6.51 -9.10 -20.96
N VAL A 87 5.79 -9.40 -19.88
CA VAL A 87 5.04 -8.42 -19.11
C VAL A 87 5.99 -7.64 -18.21
N PHE A 88 6.90 -8.32 -17.51
CA PHE A 88 7.86 -7.68 -16.61
C PHE A 88 8.70 -6.61 -17.31
N SER A 89 9.16 -6.88 -18.53
CA SER A 89 9.98 -5.94 -19.32
C SER A 89 9.26 -4.63 -19.67
N GLN A 90 7.94 -4.56 -19.53
CA GLN A 90 7.12 -3.38 -19.80
C GLN A 90 6.74 -2.62 -18.52
N VAL A 91 7.06 -3.15 -17.32
CA VAL A 91 6.70 -2.52 -16.05
C VAL A 91 7.43 -1.19 -15.90
N ASP A 92 6.65 -0.11 -15.79
CA ASP A 92 7.11 1.23 -15.47
C ASP A 92 6.67 1.66 -14.08
N LYS A 93 5.45 1.30 -13.65
CA LYS A 93 4.96 1.58 -12.30
C LYS A 93 4.30 0.37 -11.66
N VAL A 94 4.45 0.27 -10.35
CA VAL A 94 3.80 -0.72 -9.51
C VAL A 94 2.98 -0.01 -8.45
N LEU A 95 1.66 -0.22 -8.46
CA LEU A 95 0.75 0.42 -7.52
C LEU A 95 -0.05 -0.61 -6.72
N LEU A 96 -0.28 -0.29 -5.45
CA LEU A 96 -1.27 -0.99 -4.63
C LEU A 96 -2.69 -0.63 -5.10
N PRO A 97 -3.72 -1.44 -4.78
CA PRO A 97 -5.05 -1.27 -5.33
C PRO A 97 -5.66 0.12 -5.09
N LYS A 98 -5.51 0.69 -3.89
CA LYS A 98 -6.03 2.04 -3.62
C LYS A 98 -5.23 3.12 -4.34
N ASP A 99 -3.94 2.91 -4.55
CA ASP A 99 -3.09 3.90 -5.21
C ASP A 99 -3.30 3.90 -6.72
N TYR A 100 -3.65 2.77 -7.33
CA TYR A 100 -4.22 2.75 -8.68
C TYR A 100 -5.51 3.57 -8.75
N LEU A 101 -6.40 3.44 -7.75
CA LEU A 101 -7.61 4.26 -7.69
C LEU A 101 -7.28 5.75 -7.53
N ARG A 102 -6.28 6.10 -6.71
CA ARG A 102 -5.74 7.48 -6.60
C ARG A 102 -5.26 8.00 -7.94
N LEU A 103 -4.46 7.23 -8.66
CA LEU A 103 -3.99 7.59 -9.99
C LEU A 103 -5.19 7.87 -10.91
N ARG A 104 -6.23 7.03 -10.87
CA ARG A 104 -7.47 7.25 -11.65
C ARG A 104 -8.30 8.44 -11.18
N MET A 105 -8.14 8.92 -9.95
CA MET A 105 -8.90 10.06 -9.40
C MET A 105 -8.18 11.40 -9.54
N THR A 106 -6.85 11.38 -9.45
CA THR A 106 -6.01 12.59 -9.24
C THR A 106 -4.94 12.75 -10.33
N GLY A 107 -4.50 11.66 -10.95
CA GLY A 107 -3.33 11.66 -11.84
C GLY A 107 -2.01 11.44 -11.09
N GLU A 108 -2.05 11.39 -9.76
CA GLU A 108 -0.86 11.32 -8.92
C GLU A 108 -0.45 9.88 -8.61
N LEU A 109 0.87 9.64 -8.65
CA LEU A 109 1.51 8.39 -8.26
C LEU A 109 1.99 8.50 -6.80
N ALA A 110 1.10 8.17 -5.86
CA ALA A 110 1.38 8.28 -4.44
C ALA A 110 0.80 7.11 -3.64
N SER A 111 1.52 6.70 -2.59
CA SER A 111 1.09 5.73 -1.58
C SER A 111 1.33 6.28 -0.17
N ASP A 112 0.70 5.66 0.82
CA ASP A 112 0.97 5.97 2.22
C ASP A 112 1.88 4.91 2.86
N MET A 113 2.56 5.29 3.94
CA MET A 113 3.51 4.41 4.63
C MET A 113 2.90 3.07 5.08
N SER A 114 1.63 3.03 5.51
CA SER A 114 1.01 1.80 6.02
C SER A 114 0.77 0.77 4.93
N ASP A 115 0.29 1.20 3.76
CA ASP A 115 0.05 0.31 2.63
C ASP A 115 1.39 -0.07 1.96
N ALA A 116 2.29 0.91 1.80
CA ALA A 116 3.64 0.68 1.27
C ALA A 116 4.46 -0.31 2.11
N ALA A 117 4.31 -0.32 3.44
CA ALA A 117 4.98 -1.28 4.31
C ALA A 117 4.59 -2.73 3.97
N GLY A 118 3.36 -2.96 3.51
CA GLY A 118 2.87 -4.25 3.05
C GLY A 118 3.45 -4.74 1.72
N THR A 119 4.30 -3.95 1.05
CA THR A 119 4.92 -4.35 -0.22
C THR A 119 6.13 -5.25 -0.05
N MET A 120 6.79 -5.19 1.11
CA MET A 120 8.13 -5.75 1.37
C MET A 120 9.28 -5.02 0.65
N TRP A 121 9.02 -3.86 0.06
CA TRP A 121 10.06 -2.97 -0.47
C TRP A 121 10.36 -1.77 0.43
N LEU A 122 9.57 -1.55 1.49
CA LEU A 122 9.78 -0.46 2.42
C LEU A 122 10.76 -0.88 3.53
N ASP A 123 11.73 -0.03 3.83
CA ASP A 123 12.40 -0.03 5.13
C ASP A 123 11.44 0.61 6.14
N VAL A 124 10.82 -0.22 6.96
CA VAL A 124 9.74 0.20 7.86
C VAL A 124 10.27 1.11 8.97
N ALA A 125 11.51 0.91 9.40
CA ALA A 125 12.13 1.75 10.42
C ALA A 125 12.44 3.15 9.88
N ARG A 126 12.91 3.23 8.63
CA ARG A 126 13.26 4.49 7.97
C ARG A 126 12.10 5.20 7.29
N ARG A 127 10.95 4.52 7.15
CA ARG A 127 9.75 5.03 6.44
C ARG A 127 10.10 5.47 5.01
N ASP A 128 10.92 4.70 4.32
CA ASP A 128 11.34 4.97 2.95
C ASP A 128 11.57 3.66 2.19
N TRP A 129 11.62 3.73 0.87
CA TRP A 129 11.93 2.57 0.04
C TRP A 129 13.33 2.01 0.36
N SER A 130 13.44 0.69 0.41
CA SER A 130 14.70 -0.02 0.50
C SER A 130 15.20 -0.35 -0.91
N ASP A 131 16.30 0.29 -1.31
CA ASP A 131 16.94 0.03 -2.60
C ASP A 131 17.42 -1.42 -2.71
N GLU A 132 17.83 -2.03 -1.60
CA GLU A 132 18.24 -3.44 -1.54
C GLU A 132 17.07 -4.39 -1.85
N MET A 133 15.91 -4.16 -1.22
CA MET A 133 14.71 -4.97 -1.47
C MET A 133 14.17 -4.78 -2.89
N LEU A 134 14.22 -3.55 -3.43
CA LEU A 134 13.83 -3.27 -4.81
C LEU A 134 14.76 -3.95 -5.81
N ALA A 135 16.08 -3.82 -5.62
CA ALA A 135 17.09 -4.42 -6.49
C ALA A 135 16.99 -5.96 -6.52
N ALA A 136 16.62 -6.61 -5.42
CA ALA A 136 16.40 -8.05 -5.37
C ALA A 136 15.26 -8.55 -6.29
N CYS A 137 14.34 -7.64 -6.64
CA CYS A 137 13.25 -7.83 -7.60
C CYS A 137 13.55 -7.22 -8.99
N ASP A 138 14.78 -6.77 -9.25
CA ASP A 138 15.19 -6.05 -10.47
C ASP A 138 14.35 -4.78 -10.74
N LEU A 139 14.04 -4.04 -9.67
CA LEU A 139 13.31 -2.77 -9.70
C LEU A 139 14.15 -1.65 -9.08
N SER A 140 13.73 -0.41 -9.33
CA SER A 140 14.27 0.80 -8.69
C SER A 140 13.14 1.64 -8.10
N ARG A 141 13.49 2.69 -7.37
CA ARG A 141 12.54 3.69 -6.85
C ARG A 141 11.71 4.33 -7.96
N ASP A 142 12.22 4.39 -9.19
CA ASP A 142 11.47 4.93 -10.33
C ASP A 142 10.22 4.11 -10.63
N ALA A 143 10.19 2.81 -10.27
CA ALA A 143 8.99 2.00 -10.44
C ALA A 143 7.93 2.24 -9.37
N MET A 144 8.28 2.93 -8.28
CA MET A 144 7.44 3.09 -7.09
C MET A 144 6.69 4.43 -7.10
N PRO A 145 5.54 4.52 -6.40
CA PRO A 145 4.91 5.80 -6.12
C PRO A 145 5.71 6.61 -5.09
N ALA A 146 5.45 7.91 -5.05
CA ALA A 146 5.92 8.76 -3.95
C ALA A 146 5.27 8.34 -2.62
N LEU A 147 6.04 8.41 -1.53
CA LEU A 147 5.59 8.01 -0.19
C LEU A 147 5.12 9.22 0.62
N PHE A 148 4.04 9.03 1.36
CA PHE A 148 3.43 10.04 2.21
C PHE A 148 2.96 9.45 3.54
N GLU A 149 2.73 10.31 4.52
CA GLU A 149 1.95 9.92 5.68
C GLU A 149 0.46 9.86 5.30
N GLY A 150 -0.32 9.00 5.96
CA GLY A 150 -1.72 8.80 5.59
C GLY A 150 -2.58 10.06 5.70
N SER A 151 -2.20 10.99 6.58
CA SER A 151 -2.84 12.29 6.76
C SER A 151 -2.40 13.37 5.77
N ASP A 152 -1.31 13.15 5.03
CA ASP A 152 -0.79 14.15 4.10
C ASP A 152 -1.66 14.23 2.84
N VAL A 153 -1.78 15.43 2.26
CA VAL A 153 -2.45 15.62 0.97
C VAL A 153 -1.51 15.18 -0.14
N THR A 154 -1.96 14.25 -0.98
CA THR A 154 -1.17 13.72 -2.10
C THR A 154 -1.63 14.24 -3.46
N GLY A 155 -2.73 15.00 -3.51
CA GLY A 155 -3.30 15.50 -4.75
C GLY A 155 -4.70 16.07 -4.57
N GLN A 156 -5.34 16.35 -5.70
CA GLN A 156 -6.70 16.88 -5.78
C GLN A 156 -7.49 16.08 -6.83
N LEU A 157 -8.80 15.97 -6.67
CA LEU A 157 -9.64 15.36 -7.71
C LEU A 157 -9.43 16.09 -9.04
N ARG A 158 -9.18 15.32 -10.11
CA ARG A 158 -9.12 15.90 -11.45
C ARG A 158 -10.45 16.56 -11.82
N PRO A 159 -10.43 17.65 -12.60
CA PRO A 159 -11.64 18.38 -12.93
C PRO A 159 -12.77 17.51 -13.49
N GLU A 160 -12.45 16.57 -14.39
CA GLU A 160 -13.44 15.68 -15.00
C GLU A 160 -14.00 14.64 -14.00
N VAL A 161 -13.21 14.22 -13.01
CA VAL A 161 -13.67 13.32 -11.94
C VAL A 161 -14.60 14.07 -10.98
N ALA A 162 -14.18 15.26 -10.54
CA ALA A 162 -14.97 16.13 -9.68
C ALA A 162 -16.32 16.48 -10.34
N GLN A 163 -16.30 16.85 -11.62
CA GLN A 163 -17.50 17.12 -12.41
C GLN A 163 -18.41 15.88 -12.51
N ALA A 164 -17.84 14.71 -12.83
CA ALA A 164 -18.60 13.47 -12.94
C ALA A 164 -19.26 13.03 -11.62
N TRP A 165 -18.73 13.48 -10.47
CA TRP A 165 -19.25 13.19 -9.14
C TRP A 165 -20.08 14.32 -8.53
N ASN A 166 -20.24 15.45 -9.24
CA ASN A 166 -20.88 16.67 -8.74
C ASN A 166 -20.26 17.12 -7.40
N MET A 167 -18.94 17.07 -7.32
CA MET A 167 -18.11 17.42 -6.17
C MET A 167 -17.23 18.63 -6.49
N PRO A 168 -16.80 19.42 -5.49
CA PRO A 168 -15.70 20.35 -5.68
C PRO A 168 -14.41 19.59 -6.02
N PRO A 169 -13.36 20.28 -6.51
CA PRO A 169 -12.04 19.69 -6.63
C PRO A 169 -11.46 19.47 -5.22
N ALA A 170 -11.92 18.41 -4.54
CA ALA A 170 -11.56 18.12 -3.17
C ALA A 170 -10.12 17.61 -3.07
N LEU A 171 -9.44 17.96 -1.98
CA LEU A 171 -8.10 17.43 -1.67
C LEU A 171 -8.21 15.93 -1.36
N VAL A 172 -7.21 15.15 -1.78
CA VAL A 172 -7.13 13.71 -1.55
C VAL A 172 -5.93 13.41 -0.67
N VAL A 173 -6.15 12.74 0.46
CA VAL A 173 -5.08 12.38 1.42
C VAL A 173 -4.46 11.02 1.12
N GLY A 174 -3.29 10.73 1.71
CA GLY A 174 -2.57 9.45 1.57
C GLY A 174 -3.43 8.24 1.90
N GLY A 175 -4.23 8.33 2.97
CA GLY A 175 -5.12 7.27 3.40
C GLY A 175 -4.37 6.16 4.13
N GLY A 176 -4.79 4.91 3.95
CA GLY A 176 -4.14 3.77 4.60
C GLY A 176 -4.52 2.43 3.99
N GLY A 177 -3.75 1.38 4.28
CA GLY A 177 -4.23 0.01 4.14
C GLY A 177 -5.47 -0.20 5.01
N ASP A 178 -6.36 -1.12 4.61
CA ASP A 178 -7.64 -1.37 5.29
C ASP A 178 -7.52 -1.55 6.82
N ASN A 179 -6.53 -2.31 7.30
CA ASN A 179 -6.28 -2.52 8.73
C ASN A 179 -5.89 -1.22 9.45
N ALA A 180 -4.94 -0.47 8.90
CA ALA A 180 -4.46 0.77 9.51
C ALA A 180 -5.53 1.88 9.46
N ALA A 181 -6.24 2.02 8.34
CA ALA A 181 -7.35 2.95 8.21
C ALA A 181 -8.52 2.56 9.14
N GLY A 182 -8.81 1.27 9.27
CA GLY A 182 -9.78 0.76 10.24
C GLY A 182 -9.40 1.11 11.68
N ALA A 183 -8.14 0.92 12.05
CA ALA A 183 -7.58 1.31 13.34
C ALA A 183 -7.76 2.82 13.61
N VAL A 184 -7.42 3.68 12.64
CA VAL A 184 -7.67 5.13 12.75
C VAL A 184 -9.16 5.43 12.98
N GLY A 185 -10.05 4.76 12.23
CA GLY A 185 -11.50 4.95 12.35
C GLY A 185 -12.08 4.60 13.73
N VAL A 186 -11.43 3.70 14.47
CA VAL A 186 -11.82 3.34 15.86
C VAL A 186 -11.03 4.12 16.93
N GLY A 187 -10.25 5.13 16.52
CA GLY A 187 -9.51 6.00 17.43
C GLY A 187 -8.16 5.45 17.90
N MET A 188 -7.60 4.47 17.19
CA MET A 188 -6.25 3.95 17.48
C MET A 188 -5.19 4.75 16.74
N ALA A 189 -4.48 5.61 17.48
CA ALA A 189 -3.43 6.48 16.97
C ALA A 189 -2.18 6.48 17.86
N ASP A 190 -2.31 6.17 19.15
CA ASP A 190 -1.27 6.31 20.16
C ASP A 190 -0.74 4.96 20.63
N ALA A 191 0.55 4.94 21.00
CA ALA A 191 1.21 3.74 21.51
C ALA A 191 0.49 3.14 22.72
N GLY A 192 0.42 1.81 22.77
CA GLY A 192 -0.26 1.06 23.83
C GLY A 192 -1.76 0.82 23.60
N GLN A 193 -2.34 1.41 22.54
CA GLN A 193 -3.71 1.08 22.12
C GLN A 193 -3.73 -0.24 21.35
N ALA A 194 -4.75 -1.07 21.61
CA ALA A 194 -4.99 -2.32 20.90
C ALA A 194 -6.47 -2.54 20.62
N MET A 195 -6.79 -3.22 19.52
CA MET A 195 -8.12 -3.72 19.22
C MET A 195 -8.08 -5.18 18.81
N LEU A 196 -9.18 -5.87 19.08
CA LEU A 196 -9.46 -7.20 18.56
C LEU A 196 -10.76 -7.14 17.75
N SER A 197 -10.64 -7.22 16.43
CA SER A 197 -11.78 -7.35 15.53
C SER A 197 -12.20 -8.81 15.47
N LEU A 198 -13.40 -9.11 15.99
CA LEU A 198 -14.03 -10.44 15.94
C LEU A 198 -15.04 -10.53 14.79
N GLY A 199 -14.67 -9.99 13.63
CA GLY A 199 -15.45 -10.10 12.40
C GLY A 199 -15.19 -11.43 11.67
N THR A 200 -15.68 -11.53 10.43
CA THR A 200 -15.43 -12.67 9.55
C THR A 200 -13.93 -12.92 9.33
N SER A 201 -13.12 -11.85 9.37
CA SER A 201 -11.66 -11.91 9.44
C SER A 201 -11.21 -11.40 10.80
N GLY A 202 -10.63 -12.28 11.62
CA GLY A 202 -10.10 -11.92 12.93
C GLY A 202 -8.80 -11.12 12.83
N VAL A 203 -8.72 -9.96 13.46
CA VAL A 203 -7.50 -9.13 13.47
C VAL A 203 -7.22 -8.64 14.90
N TYR A 204 -6.01 -8.89 15.39
CA TYR A 204 -5.48 -8.21 16.57
C TYR A 204 -4.50 -7.14 16.10
N PHE A 205 -4.85 -5.87 16.31
CA PHE A 205 -4.03 -4.72 15.93
C PHE A 205 -3.57 -4.02 17.20
N ALA A 206 -2.29 -3.66 17.28
CA ALA A 206 -1.72 -2.91 18.40
C ALA A 206 -0.79 -1.82 17.88
N VAL A 207 -0.97 -0.59 18.36
CA VAL A 207 -0.05 0.52 18.09
C VAL A 207 1.15 0.38 19.01
N SER A 208 2.33 0.15 18.43
CA SER A 208 3.57 0.01 19.17
C SER A 208 4.22 1.36 19.52
N GLU A 209 5.06 1.36 20.55
CA GLU A 209 6.02 2.44 20.78
C GLU A 209 7.23 2.24 19.85
N GLY A 210 7.28 3.04 18.78
CA GLY A 210 8.27 2.88 17.71
C GLY A 210 8.06 1.61 16.87
N PHE A 211 9.08 1.25 16.08
CA PHE A 211 9.06 0.04 15.24
C PHE A 211 9.49 -1.20 16.04
N LEU A 212 8.63 -2.22 16.09
CA LEU A 212 8.88 -3.49 16.80
C LEU A 212 8.86 -4.68 15.83
N SER A 213 10.04 -5.23 15.54
CA SER A 213 10.18 -6.38 14.64
C SER A 213 10.22 -7.70 15.42
N LYS A 214 9.27 -8.61 15.16
CA LYS A 214 9.25 -10.00 15.65
C LYS A 214 8.83 -11.02 14.57
N PRO A 215 9.53 -11.06 13.42
CA PRO A 215 9.11 -11.83 12.25
C PRO A 215 8.97 -13.34 12.53
N GLU A 216 9.82 -13.89 13.41
CA GLU A 216 9.79 -15.32 13.79
C GLU A 216 8.50 -15.74 14.53
N SER A 217 7.69 -14.77 14.98
CA SER A 217 6.44 -15.01 15.71
C SER A 217 5.18 -14.93 14.84
N ALA A 218 5.33 -14.77 13.51
CA ALA A 218 4.25 -14.51 12.56
C ALA A 218 3.42 -13.25 12.88
N VAL A 219 3.95 -12.34 13.72
CA VAL A 219 3.39 -11.01 13.95
C VAL A 219 3.90 -10.10 12.84
N HIS A 220 2.97 -9.48 12.12
CA HIS A 220 3.34 -8.47 11.14
C HIS A 220 3.60 -7.12 11.80
N SER A 221 4.64 -6.42 11.34
CA SER A 221 4.98 -5.08 11.81
C SER A 221 5.04 -4.13 10.61
N PHE A 222 4.12 -3.17 10.58
CA PHE A 222 4.01 -2.18 9.51
C PHE A 222 4.00 -0.76 10.09
N CYS A 223 4.28 0.22 9.24
CA CYS A 223 3.98 1.61 9.55
C CYS A 223 2.48 1.80 9.84
N HIS A 224 2.14 2.69 10.76
CA HIS A 224 0.76 3.16 10.91
C HIS A 224 0.42 4.19 9.81
N ALA A 225 -0.87 4.40 9.55
CA ALA A 225 -1.39 5.44 8.65
C ALA A 225 -1.33 6.85 9.28
N CYS A 226 -1.13 6.92 10.61
CA CYS A 226 -0.80 8.15 11.30
C CYS A 226 0.69 8.46 11.21
N ARG A 227 1.03 9.76 11.27
CA ARG A 227 2.41 10.20 11.52
C ARG A 227 2.96 9.53 12.77
N ALA A 228 4.20 9.07 12.69
CA ALA A 228 4.93 8.63 13.86
C ALA A 228 5.08 9.80 14.85
N ALA A 229 4.75 9.59 16.12
CA ALA A 229 5.05 10.57 17.15
C ALA A 229 6.58 10.61 17.37
N GLY A 230 7.20 11.78 17.18
CA GLY A 230 8.61 12.00 17.51
C GLY A 230 9.63 11.86 16.37
N ILE A 231 9.21 12.04 15.11
CA ILE A 231 10.12 12.28 13.97
C ILE A 231 9.89 13.71 13.46
#